data_AF-A0A679FP55-F1
#
_entry.id   AF-A0A679FP55-F1
#
_cell.length_a   1.000
_cell.length_b   1.000
_cell.length_c   1.000
_cell.angle_alpha   90.00
_cell.angle_beta   90.00
_cell.angle_gamma   90.00
#
_symmetry.space_group_name_H-M   'P 1'
#
loop_
_entity.id
_entity.type
_entity.pdbx_description
1 polymer ?
#
loop_
_entity_poly.entity_id
_entity_poly.type
_entity_poly.pdbx_seq_one_letter_code
_entity_poly.pdbx_strand_id
1 'polypeptide(L)'
;MFASMHIGEWLALLLPRQVERGLASVILIGLGGWAVYHVYRSKEERREGLAEDGGSAVAGRLSGAVQVLKRPEQGDLDRSGTISQKEALLIGLALSTDAFGAGISSSLLHLPALSFALLVGSFTLALIRVGLSLGRLASKTKIMKKANVVPGFVLIVLGVVKLFR
;
A
#
# COMPACT_ATOMS: atom_id res chain seq x y z
N MET A 1 3.77 12.52 -5.79
CA MET A 1 2.88 13.40 -5.00
C MET A 1 2.51 14.67 -5.74
N PHE A 2 3.46 15.54 -6.11
CA PHE A 2 3.15 16.78 -6.85
C PHE A 2 2.32 16.54 -8.13
N ALA A 3 2.78 15.65 -9.02
CA ALA A 3 2.03 15.26 -10.22
C ALA A 3 0.65 14.65 -9.91
N SER A 4 0.56 13.90 -8.82
CA SER A 4 -0.68 13.26 -8.36
C SER A 4 -1.73 14.28 -7.91
N MET A 5 -1.31 15.36 -7.24
CA MET A 5 -2.20 16.44 -6.85
C MET A 5 -2.73 17.20 -8.07
N HIS A 6 -1.91 17.45 -9.09
CA HIS A 6 -2.40 18.04 -10.34
C HIS A 6 -3.38 17.14 -11.09
N ILE A 7 -3.10 15.83 -11.16
CA ILE A 7 -4.06 14.86 -11.71
C ILE A 7 -5.35 14.86 -10.89
N GLY A 8 -5.23 14.97 -9.57
CA GLY A 8 -6.37 15.01 -8.67
C GLY A 8 -7.20 16.30 -8.77
N GLU A 9 -6.58 17.46 -9.03
CA GLU A 9 -7.29 18.72 -9.33
C GLU A 9 -8.12 18.59 -10.60
N TRP A 10 -7.56 17.97 -11.64
CA TRP A 10 -8.28 17.65 -12.87
C TRP A 10 -9.44 16.69 -12.63
N LEU A 11 -9.22 15.66 -11.82
CA LEU A 11 -10.25 14.67 -11.49
C LEU A 11 -11.35 15.26 -10.60
N ALA A 12 -11.04 16.24 -9.74
CA ALA A 12 -11.99 16.92 -8.87
C ALA A 12 -13.10 17.63 -9.66
N LEU A 13 -12.80 18.07 -10.89
CA LEU A 13 -13.78 18.70 -11.79
C LEU A 13 -14.84 17.72 -12.30
N LEU A 14 -14.56 16.41 -12.26
CA LEU A 14 -15.44 15.35 -12.74
C LEU A 14 -16.24 14.68 -11.61
N LEU A 15 -15.94 14.98 -10.34
CA LEU A 15 -16.47 14.27 -9.18
C LEU A 15 -17.60 15.07 -8.47
N PRO A 16 -18.85 14.57 -8.45
CA PRO A 16 -19.91 15.13 -7.62
C PRO A 16 -19.62 14.89 -6.13
N ARG A 17 -19.68 15.95 -5.30
CA ARG A 17 -19.39 15.92 -3.84
C ARG A 17 -20.20 14.88 -3.03
N GLN A 18 -21.30 14.39 -3.56
CA GLN A 18 -22.17 13.39 -2.90
C GLN A 18 -21.61 11.96 -3.02
N VAL A 19 -20.84 11.67 -4.09
CA VAL A 19 -20.28 10.33 -4.37
C VAL A 19 -19.08 10.02 -3.46
N GLU A 20 -18.36 11.04 -2.98
CA GLU A 20 -17.13 10.88 -2.18
C GLU A 20 -17.30 10.12 -0.86
N ARG A 21 -18.40 10.35 -0.12
CA ARG A 21 -18.58 9.76 1.21
C ARG A 21 -18.97 8.29 1.14
N GLY A 22 -19.93 7.97 0.27
CA GLY A 22 -20.38 6.59 0.05
C GLY A 22 -19.28 5.73 -0.56
N LEU A 23 -18.59 6.24 -1.59
CA LEU A 23 -17.56 5.47 -2.27
C LEU A 23 -16.37 5.15 -1.35
N ALA A 24 -15.89 6.13 -0.59
CA ALA A 24 -14.73 5.91 0.27
C ALA A 24 -15.02 4.98 1.46
N SER A 25 -16.21 5.04 2.05
CA SER A 25 -16.60 4.12 3.13
C SER A 25 -16.71 2.68 2.62
N VAL A 26 -17.31 2.48 1.45
CA VAL A 26 -17.39 1.16 0.79
C VAL A 26 -16.00 0.61 0.49
N ILE A 27 -15.10 1.42 -0.06
CA ILE A 27 -13.72 1.01 -0.36
C ILE A 27 -12.95 0.63 0.91
N LEU A 28 -13.05 1.43 1.98
CA LEU A 28 -12.34 1.17 3.24
C LEU A 28 -12.83 -0.11 3.94
N ILE A 29 -14.15 -0.28 4.03
CA ILE A 29 -14.74 -1.48 4.63
C ILE A 29 -14.40 -2.72 3.78
N GLY A 30 -14.49 -2.61 2.45
CA GLY A 30 -14.16 -3.69 1.52
C GLY A 30 -12.70 -4.14 1.61
N LEU A 31 -11.75 -3.20 1.53
CA LEU A 31 -10.32 -3.49 1.65
C LEU A 31 -9.96 -4.01 3.05
N GLY A 32 -10.55 -3.44 4.10
CA GLY A 32 -10.33 -3.91 5.46
C GLY A 32 -10.85 -5.33 5.69
N GLY A 33 -12.06 -5.64 5.20
CA GLY A 33 -12.64 -6.98 5.23
C GLY A 33 -11.80 -7.98 4.44
N TRP A 34 -11.34 -7.61 3.25
CA TRP A 34 -10.46 -8.44 2.43
C TRP A 34 -9.10 -8.70 3.10
N ALA A 35 -8.48 -7.68 3.70
CA ALA A 35 -7.23 -7.82 4.45
C ALA A 35 -7.38 -8.76 5.65
N VAL A 36 -8.49 -8.64 6.41
CA VAL A 36 -8.79 -9.56 7.52
C VAL A 36 -9.02 -10.98 7.00
N TYR A 37 -9.81 -11.13 5.92
CA TYR A 37 -10.10 -12.43 5.31
C TYR A 37 -8.83 -13.16 4.85
N HIS A 38 -7.91 -12.45 4.19
CA HIS A 38 -6.63 -13.00 3.75
C HIS A 38 -5.80 -13.54 4.92
N VAL A 39 -5.77 -12.81 6.04
CA VAL A 39 -5.02 -13.26 7.25
C VAL A 39 -5.61 -14.54 7.85
N TYR A 40 -6.94 -14.72 7.81
CA TYR A 40 -7.58 -15.94 8.31
C TYR A 40 -7.51 -17.13 7.34
N ARG A 41 -7.46 -16.89 6.02
CA ARG A 41 -7.43 -17.95 4.99
C ARG A 41 -6.01 -18.37 4.58
N SER A 42 -4.96 -17.98 5.29
CA SER A 42 -3.54 -18.13 4.91
C SER A 42 -2.99 -19.57 4.67
N LYS A 43 -3.85 -20.60 4.49
CA LYS A 43 -3.48 -21.95 4.03
C LYS A 43 -3.74 -22.22 2.54
N GLU A 44 -4.58 -21.44 1.84
CA GLU A 44 -5.08 -21.86 0.51
C GLU A 44 -4.38 -21.20 -0.70
N GLU A 45 -3.81 -20.00 -0.56
CA GLU A 45 -3.10 -19.28 -1.64
C GLU A 45 -1.72 -19.85 -2.02
N ARG A 46 -1.31 -20.98 -1.43
CA ARG A 46 -0.10 -21.71 -1.87
C ARG A 46 -0.28 -22.35 -3.26
N ARG A 47 -1.50 -22.40 -3.81
CA ARG A 47 -1.80 -23.09 -5.08
C ARG A 47 -2.02 -22.20 -6.31
N GLU A 48 -2.39 -20.94 -6.17
CA GLU A 48 -2.78 -20.10 -7.33
C GLU A 48 -1.60 -19.42 -8.04
N GLY A 49 -0.43 -19.30 -7.40
CA GLY A 49 0.75 -18.67 -7.98
C GLY A 49 1.57 -19.53 -8.95
N LEU A 50 1.16 -20.77 -9.24
CA LEU A 50 1.89 -21.73 -10.08
C LEU A 50 1.37 -21.81 -11.54
N ALA A 51 0.29 -21.09 -11.88
CA ALA A 51 -0.43 -21.30 -13.15
C ALA A 51 -0.14 -20.29 -14.27
N GLU A 52 0.73 -19.30 -14.07
CA GLU A 52 1.09 -18.35 -15.14
C GLU A 52 2.61 -18.23 -15.30
N ASP A 53 3.23 -19.32 -15.75
CA ASP A 53 4.57 -19.27 -16.34
C ASP A 53 4.50 -19.77 -17.78
N GLY A 54 4.67 -18.86 -18.73
CA GLY A 54 4.47 -19.15 -20.14
C GLY A 54 4.77 -17.98 -21.06
N GLY A 55 6.01 -17.47 -21.04
CA GLY A 55 6.56 -16.85 -22.26
C GLY A 55 7.58 -15.73 -22.10
N SER A 56 8.79 -15.95 -22.64
CA SER A 56 9.83 -14.97 -23.00
C SER A 56 10.71 -14.39 -21.87
N ALA A 57 12.02 -14.30 -22.14
CA ALA A 57 13.05 -13.81 -21.21
C ALA A 57 12.84 -12.34 -20.73
N VAL A 58 12.00 -11.57 -21.43
CA VAL A 58 11.52 -10.25 -20.98
C VAL A 58 10.42 -10.39 -19.92
N ALA A 59 9.54 -11.39 -20.05
CA ALA A 59 8.54 -11.71 -19.04
C ALA A 59 9.17 -12.27 -17.77
N GLY A 60 10.32 -12.94 -17.81
CA GLY A 60 11.03 -13.34 -16.58
C GLY A 60 11.46 -12.14 -15.71
N ARG A 61 11.90 -11.04 -16.34
CA ARG A 61 12.32 -9.81 -15.63
C ARG A 61 11.12 -8.99 -15.15
N LEU A 62 10.07 -8.93 -15.96
CA LEU A 62 8.79 -8.34 -15.56
C LEU A 62 8.09 -9.18 -14.48
N SER A 63 8.20 -10.51 -14.54
CA SER A 63 7.65 -11.45 -13.56
C SER A 63 8.28 -11.22 -12.19
N GLY A 64 9.61 -11.07 -12.11
CA GLY A 64 10.28 -10.70 -10.86
C GLY A 64 9.83 -9.34 -10.30
N ALA A 65 9.71 -8.32 -11.16
CA ALA A 65 9.23 -6.99 -10.75
C ALA A 65 7.75 -7.00 -10.30
N VAL A 66 6.89 -7.73 -11.03
CA VAL A 66 5.47 -7.93 -10.71
C VAL A 66 5.32 -8.76 -9.43
N GLN A 67 6.22 -9.70 -9.18
CA GLN A 67 6.22 -10.52 -7.96
C GLN A 67 6.55 -9.69 -6.72
N VAL A 68 7.49 -8.74 -6.80
CA VAL A 68 7.74 -7.76 -5.71
C VAL A 68 6.54 -6.86 -5.48
N LEU A 69 5.87 -6.41 -6.54
CA LEU A 69 4.64 -5.63 -6.42
C LEU A 69 3.49 -6.43 -5.80
N LYS A 70 3.38 -7.73 -6.13
CA LYS A 70 2.37 -8.64 -5.56
C LYS A 70 2.68 -9.02 -4.11
N ARG A 71 3.97 -9.11 -3.73
CA ARG A 71 4.42 -9.53 -2.39
C ARG A 71 5.61 -8.68 -1.92
N PRO A 72 5.40 -7.42 -1.51
CA PRO A 72 6.48 -6.54 -1.06
C PRO A 72 7.17 -7.04 0.22
N GLU A 73 6.50 -7.89 1.00
CA GLU A 73 7.07 -8.63 2.14
C GLU A 73 8.18 -9.62 1.74
N GLN A 74 8.24 -10.01 0.47
CA GLN A 74 9.29 -10.84 -0.13
C GLN A 74 10.22 -10.00 -1.01
N GLY A 75 10.44 -8.74 -0.64
CA GLY A 75 11.23 -7.79 -1.43
C GLY A 75 12.71 -8.15 -1.63
N ASP A 76 13.22 -9.18 -0.95
CA ASP A 76 14.49 -9.86 -1.22
C ASP A 76 14.24 -11.03 -2.19
N LEU A 77 14.28 -10.73 -3.50
CA LEU A 77 13.97 -11.68 -4.57
C LEU A 77 15.06 -12.74 -4.70
N ASP A 78 16.32 -12.31 -4.56
CA ASP A 78 17.48 -13.18 -4.74
C ASP A 78 17.91 -13.89 -3.44
N ARG A 79 17.23 -13.60 -2.32
CA ARG A 79 17.50 -14.17 -0.98
C ARG A 79 18.94 -13.94 -0.54
N SER A 80 19.56 -12.86 -1.01
CA SER A 80 20.92 -12.50 -0.64
C SER A 80 21.03 -12.00 0.80
N GLY A 81 19.89 -11.70 1.44
CA GLY A 81 19.84 -11.08 2.77
C GLY A 81 20.14 -9.58 2.74
N THR A 82 20.27 -8.98 1.55
CA THR A 82 20.47 -7.54 1.35
C THR A 82 19.52 -7.01 0.28
N ILE A 83 19.04 -5.78 0.43
CA ILE A 83 18.18 -5.16 -0.59
C ILE A 83 19.08 -4.50 -1.64
N SER A 84 19.08 -5.04 -2.85
CA SER A 84 19.78 -4.46 -3.99
C SER A 84 19.14 -3.14 -4.43
N GLN A 85 19.86 -2.33 -5.22
CA GLN A 85 19.32 -1.06 -5.73
C GLN A 85 18.02 -1.23 -6.54
N LYS A 86 17.88 -2.35 -7.25
CA LYS A 86 16.70 -2.63 -8.08
C LYS A 86 15.50 -3.03 -7.24
N GLU A 87 15.71 -3.87 -6.22
CA GLU A 87 14.66 -4.25 -5.27
C GLU A 87 14.19 -3.04 -4.44
N ALA A 88 15.12 -2.20 -3.99
CA ALA A 88 14.80 -0.96 -3.30
C ALA A 88 13.93 -0.03 -4.17
N LEU A 89 14.22 0.06 -5.47
CA LEU A 89 13.42 0.84 -6.41
C LEU A 89 12.00 0.28 -6.54
N LEU A 90 11.86 -1.05 -6.67
CA LEU A 90 10.55 -1.71 -6.80
C LEU A 90 9.69 -1.57 -5.53
N ILE A 91 10.28 -1.81 -4.35
CA ILE A 91 9.59 -1.61 -3.07
C ILE A 91 9.22 -0.12 -2.89
N GLY A 92 10.13 0.79 -3.27
CA GLY A 92 9.88 2.23 -3.26
C GLY A 92 8.71 2.62 -4.18
N LEU A 93 8.62 2.02 -5.37
CA LEU A 93 7.48 2.23 -6.27
C LEU A 93 6.17 1.71 -5.67
N ALA A 94 6.17 0.51 -5.08
CA ALA A 94 4.99 -0.05 -4.41
C ALA A 94 4.51 0.85 -3.25
N LEU A 95 5.44 1.36 -2.43
CA LEU A 95 5.12 2.29 -1.35
C LEU A 95 4.64 3.65 -1.88
N SER A 96 5.17 4.11 -3.02
CA SER A 96 4.78 5.39 -3.60
C SER A 96 3.33 5.43 -4.10
N THR A 97 2.72 4.26 -4.38
CA THR A 97 1.31 4.16 -4.79
C THR A 97 0.35 4.63 -3.68
N ASP A 98 0.68 4.39 -2.41
CA ASP A 98 -0.10 4.91 -1.28
C ASP A 98 -0.04 6.44 -1.21
N ALA A 99 1.17 7.00 -1.31
CA ALA A 99 1.38 8.46 -1.35
C ALA A 99 0.75 9.10 -2.61
N PHE A 100 0.63 8.35 -3.71
CA PHE A 100 -0.11 8.77 -4.89
C PHE A 100 -1.63 8.82 -4.63
N GLY A 101 -2.21 7.83 -3.95
CA GLY A 101 -3.61 7.89 -3.52
C GLY A 101 -3.89 9.06 -2.57
N ALA A 102 -2.99 9.30 -1.62
CA ALA A 102 -3.05 10.45 -0.70
C ALA A 102 -2.93 11.79 -1.45
N GLY A 103 -2.08 11.87 -2.48
CA GLY A 103 -1.94 13.05 -3.35
C GLY A 103 -3.25 13.42 -4.04
N ILE A 104 -3.89 12.47 -4.73
CA ILE A 104 -5.21 12.68 -5.36
C ILE A 104 -6.27 13.05 -4.30
N SER A 105 -6.27 12.38 -3.15
CA SER A 105 -7.25 12.66 -2.09
C SER A 105 -7.06 14.06 -1.50
N SER A 106 -5.83 14.54 -1.41
CA SER A 106 -5.48 15.84 -0.83
C SER A 106 -5.76 17.03 -1.75
N SER A 107 -5.75 16.83 -3.08
CA SER A 107 -6.09 17.91 -4.03
C SER A 107 -7.56 18.32 -3.92
N LEU A 108 -8.44 17.39 -3.54
CA LEU A 108 -9.85 17.69 -3.23
C LEU A 108 -9.99 18.66 -2.05
N LEU A 109 -8.99 18.69 -1.16
CA LEU A 109 -8.90 19.61 -0.03
C LEU A 109 -8.18 20.93 -0.35
N HIS A 110 -7.77 21.15 -1.61
CA HIS A 110 -7.08 22.36 -2.09
C HIS A 110 -5.82 22.72 -1.28
N LEU A 111 -5.08 21.70 -0.83
CA LEU A 111 -3.86 21.89 -0.06
C LEU A 111 -2.68 22.32 -0.96
N PRO A 112 -1.76 23.16 -0.47
CA PRO A 112 -0.59 23.60 -1.24
C PRO A 112 0.33 22.40 -1.56
N ALA A 113 0.50 22.13 -2.86
CA ALA A 113 1.12 20.90 -3.33
C ALA A 113 2.57 20.71 -2.88
N LEU A 114 3.38 21.77 -2.90
CA LEU A 114 4.80 21.69 -2.52
C LEU A 114 4.98 21.40 -1.03
N SER A 115 4.29 22.14 -0.17
CA SER A 115 4.40 21.99 1.29
C SER A 115 3.88 20.64 1.75
N PHE A 116 2.75 20.18 1.20
CA PHE A 116 2.16 18.89 1.55
C PHE A 116 3.04 17.72 1.07
N ALA A 117 3.61 17.81 -0.13
CA ALA A 117 4.53 16.79 -0.65
C ALA A 117 5.82 16.67 0.18
N LEU A 118 6.42 17.80 0.58
CA LEU A 118 7.60 17.79 1.45
C LEU A 118 7.28 17.19 2.83
N LEU A 119 6.13 17.53 3.40
CA LEU A 119 5.70 17.01 4.69
C LEU A 119 5.50 15.49 4.62
N VAL A 120 4.71 15.00 3.68
CA VAL A 120 4.44 13.56 3.54
C VAL A 120 5.73 12.79 3.22
N GLY A 121 6.62 13.34 2.38
CA GLY A 121 7.93 12.74 2.12
C GLY A 121 8.78 12.60 3.38
N SER A 122 8.87 13.66 4.20
CA SER A 122 9.58 13.64 5.49
C SER A 122 8.98 12.62 6.46
N PHE A 123 7.65 12.62 6.61
CA PHE A 123 6.95 11.68 7.49
C PHE A 123 7.12 10.24 7.02
N THR A 124 7.07 9.99 5.72
CA THR A 124 7.28 8.65 5.14
C THR A 124 8.67 8.14 5.47
N LEU A 125 9.71 8.96 5.28
CA LEU A 125 11.08 8.60 5.64
C LEU A 125 11.23 8.34 7.15
N ALA A 126 10.66 9.20 7.98
CA ALA A 126 10.70 9.04 9.44
C ALA A 126 9.97 7.76 9.89
N LEU A 127 8.77 7.52 9.38
CA LEU A 127 7.96 6.35 9.71
C LEU A 127 8.58 5.05 9.21
N ILE A 128 9.21 5.04 8.04
CA ILE A 128 9.97 3.87 7.57
C ILE A 128 11.10 3.57 8.56
N ARG A 129 11.87 4.58 8.98
CA ARG A 129 12.99 4.38 9.93
C ARG A 129 12.50 3.83 11.27
N VAL A 130 11.43 4.42 11.81
CA VAL A 130 10.81 3.98 13.07
C VAL A 130 10.21 2.58 12.92
N GLY A 131 9.44 2.34 11.86
CA GLY A 131 8.80 1.05 11.56
C GLY A 131 9.81 -0.09 11.39
N LEU A 132 10.93 0.15 10.71
CA LEU A 132 12.02 -0.83 10.59
C LEU A 132 12.69 -1.12 11.94
N SER A 133 12.83 -0.10 12.80
CA SER A 133 13.36 -0.29 14.16
C SER A 133 12.41 -1.13 15.02
N LEU A 134 11.12 -0.76 15.04
CA LEU A 134 10.10 -1.49 15.79
C LEU A 134 9.92 -2.92 15.25
N GLY A 135 9.92 -3.11 13.94
CA GLY A 135 9.81 -4.42 13.30
C GLY A 135 10.96 -5.35 13.71
N ARG A 136 12.20 -4.84 13.78
CA ARG A 136 13.36 -5.61 14.26
C ARG A 136 13.28 -5.97 15.74
N LEU A 137 12.70 -5.11 16.57
CA LEU A 137 12.51 -5.38 17.99
C LEU A 137 11.37 -6.38 18.22
N ALA A 138 10.25 -6.20 17.51
CA ALA A 138 9.04 -7.00 17.64
C ALA A 138 9.14 -8.38 16.98
N SER A 139 10.02 -8.58 15.98
CA SER A 139 10.25 -9.86 15.30
C SER A 139 10.62 -11.00 16.25
N LYS A 140 11.20 -10.66 17.42
CA LYS A 140 11.58 -11.63 18.46
C LYS A 140 10.38 -12.14 19.27
N THR A 141 9.19 -11.55 19.12
CA THR A 141 8.00 -11.87 19.92
C THR A 141 6.93 -12.59 19.08
N LYS A 142 6.22 -13.55 19.69
CA LYS A 142 5.09 -14.27 19.04
C LYS A 142 3.89 -13.37 18.69
N ILE A 143 3.93 -12.09 19.08
CA ILE A 143 2.90 -11.07 18.83
C ILE A 143 2.76 -10.76 17.33
N MET A 144 3.82 -10.98 16.55
CA MET A 144 3.84 -10.67 15.11
C MET A 144 2.77 -11.40 14.28
N LYS A 145 2.34 -12.60 14.69
CA LYS A 145 1.24 -13.31 13.99
C LYS A 145 -0.11 -12.59 14.13
N LYS A 146 -0.37 -11.92 15.25
CA LYS A 146 -1.59 -11.14 15.47
C LYS A 146 -1.49 -9.73 14.88
N ALA A 147 -0.29 -9.18 14.78
CA ALA A 147 -0.05 -7.85 14.21
C ALA A 147 -0.55 -7.72 12.76
N ASN A 148 -0.58 -8.81 11.99
CA ASN A 148 -1.04 -8.77 10.60
C ASN A 148 -2.54 -8.48 10.43
N VAL A 149 -3.35 -8.67 11.48
CA VAL A 149 -4.80 -8.35 11.46
C VAL A 149 -5.05 -6.86 11.71
N VAL A 150 -4.10 -6.16 12.36
CA VAL A 150 -4.27 -4.78 12.82
C VAL A 150 -4.59 -3.80 11.67
N PRO A 151 -3.88 -3.80 10.53
CA PRO A 151 -4.18 -2.88 9.43
C PRO A 151 -5.61 -3.07 8.88
N GLY A 152 -6.05 -4.31 8.70
CA GLY A 152 -7.40 -4.62 8.22
C GLY A 152 -8.49 -4.13 9.19
N PHE A 153 -8.28 -4.32 10.50
CA PHE A 153 -9.20 -3.81 11.51
C PHE A 153 -9.26 -2.28 11.52
N VAL A 154 -8.11 -1.60 11.42
CA VAL A 154 -8.05 -0.12 11.34
C VAL A 154 -8.82 0.41 10.14
N LEU A 155 -8.71 -0.24 8.97
CA LEU A 155 -9.45 0.15 7.77
C LEU A 155 -10.97 0.01 7.94
N ILE A 156 -11.43 -1.09 8.54
CA ILE A 156 -12.86 -1.29 8.83
C ILE A 156 -13.37 -0.19 9.76
N VAL A 157 -12.65 0.08 10.85
CA VAL A 157 -13.03 1.13 11.82
C VAL A 157 -13.09 2.49 11.14
N LEU A 158 -12.08 2.86 10.35
CA LEU A 158 -12.07 4.12 9.61
C LEU A 158 -13.24 4.23 8.61
N GLY A 159 -13.55 3.15 7.90
CA GLY A 159 -14.66 3.09 6.96
C GLY A 159 -16.03 3.26 7.66
N VAL A 160 -16.21 2.61 8.81
CA VAL A 160 -17.42 2.73 9.63
C VAL A 160 -17.56 4.15 10.18
N VAL A 161 -16.48 4.74 10.71
CA VAL A 161 -16.51 6.13 11.21
C VAL A 161 -16.91 7.11 10.09
N LYS A 162 -16.38 6.92 8.88
CA LYS A 162 -16.72 7.74 7.70
C LYS A 162 -18.13 7.52 7.18
N LEU A 163 -18.74 6.36 7.48
CA LEU A 163 -20.15 6.10 7.14
C LEU A 163 -21.09 6.89 8.05
N PHE A 164 -20.75 7.03 9.33
CA PHE A 164 -21.57 7.72 10.33
C PHE A 164 -21.32 9.23 10.45
N ARG A 165 -20.20 9.74 9.90
CA ARG A 165 -19.80 11.15 9.98
C ARG A 165 -19.41 11.69 8.60
#